data_AF-L0JZ33-F1
#
_entry.id   AF-L0JZ33-F1
#
_cell.length_a   1.000
_cell.length_b   1.000
_cell.length_c   1.000
_cell.angle_alpha   90.00
_cell.angle_beta   90.00
_cell.angle_gamma   90.00
#
_symmetry.space_group_name_H-M   'P 1'
#
loop_
_entity.id
_entity.type
_entity.pdbx_description
1 polymer ?
#
loop_
_entity_poly.entity_id
_entity_poly.type
_entity_poly.pdbx_seq_one_letter_code
_entity_poly.pdbx_strand_id
1 'polypeptide(L)'
;MRLITAAFDAVRQPAYTGENRCLPCTVVNVAIAIVLAVALGIAATPPIGAVALAVSLATIVLRGYLVPGTPELTKRYLPAPVLELFGKEPIETSSLEDVDPDEPRDVLVAAGVAERTADGALSLTDRFRSAFRDAAESTAPDATDVAILVGADEAVERGPRAYSIDGSRLLRWESDAALVADVAAASVLRATVDDWDSIDRDRRLDLLRRLRLLLERCPDCGGSVVRRRERVDPCCQPPHVSVWSTCRDCEAVLGDVTVPEADGEDWLDALETEDPPIAPD
;
A
#
# COMPACT_ATOMS: atom_id res chain seq x y z
N MET A 1 -9.01 20.31 -39.98
CA MET A 1 -9.53 19.96 -38.65
C MET A 1 -9.29 18.48 -38.32
N ARG A 2 -9.88 17.50 -39.05
CA ARG A 2 -9.69 16.06 -38.78
C ARG A 2 -8.23 15.55 -38.76
N LEU A 3 -7.35 16.07 -39.63
CA LEU A 3 -5.92 15.71 -39.67
C LEU A 3 -5.13 16.23 -38.45
N ILE A 4 -5.52 17.38 -37.91
CA ILE A 4 -4.88 17.96 -36.72
C ILE A 4 -5.31 17.17 -35.49
N THR A 5 -6.58 16.79 -35.40
CA THR A 5 -7.09 15.92 -34.32
C THR A 5 -6.42 14.56 -34.33
N ALA A 6 -6.28 13.92 -35.51
CA ALA A 6 -5.58 12.64 -35.63
C ALA A 6 -4.08 12.72 -35.27
N ALA A 7 -3.38 13.78 -35.65
CA ALA A 7 -1.98 14.00 -35.25
C ALA A 7 -1.84 14.32 -33.76
N PHE A 8 -2.82 15.04 -33.20
CA PHE A 8 -2.89 15.37 -31.77
C PHE A 8 -3.15 14.11 -30.93
N ASP A 9 -4.09 13.27 -31.35
CA ASP A 9 -4.42 12.00 -30.70
C ASP A 9 -3.25 10.99 -30.82
N ALA A 10 -2.53 10.98 -31.94
CA ALA A 10 -1.36 10.11 -32.14
C ALA A 10 -0.16 10.46 -31.22
N VAL A 11 -0.07 11.71 -30.76
CA VAL A 11 1.04 12.18 -29.90
C VAL A 11 0.63 12.21 -28.43
N ARG A 12 -0.66 12.19 -28.13
CA ARG A 12 -1.18 12.24 -26.77
C ARG A 12 -0.88 10.93 -26.04
N GLN A 13 -0.43 11.04 -24.80
CA GLN A 13 -0.21 9.88 -23.93
C GLN A 13 -1.09 10.00 -22.68
N PRO A 14 -2.35 9.54 -22.75
CA PRO A 14 -3.29 9.65 -21.63
C PRO A 14 -2.79 8.97 -20.35
N ALA A 15 -1.99 7.90 -20.48
CA ALA A 15 -1.32 7.22 -19.35
C ALA A 15 -0.43 8.14 -18.48
N TYR A 16 0.00 9.30 -18.99
CA TYR A 16 0.89 10.23 -18.28
C TYR A 16 0.31 11.65 -18.14
N THR A 17 -0.98 11.84 -18.44
CA THR A 17 -1.66 13.14 -18.39
C THR A 17 -2.96 13.03 -17.61
N GLY A 18 -3.57 14.17 -17.25
CA GLY A 18 -4.82 14.18 -16.46
C GLY A 18 -4.60 13.68 -15.03
N GLU A 19 -5.44 12.74 -14.59
CA GLU A 19 -5.45 12.17 -13.24
C GLU A 19 -4.20 11.32 -12.94
N ASN A 20 -3.58 10.76 -13.96
CA ASN A 20 -2.36 9.94 -13.84
C ASN A 20 -1.07 10.76 -13.68
N ARG A 21 -1.18 12.08 -13.43
CA ARG A 21 -0.04 13.00 -13.40
C ARG A 21 0.11 13.71 -12.05
N CYS A 22 1.30 13.63 -11.46
CA CYS A 22 1.67 14.37 -10.26
C CYS A 22 1.91 15.87 -10.52
N LEU A 23 1.44 16.71 -9.60
CA LEU A 23 1.71 18.15 -9.60
C LEU A 23 3.21 18.46 -9.43
N PRO A 24 3.97 17.83 -8.51
CA PRO A 24 5.42 18.02 -8.42
C PRO A 24 6.17 17.73 -9.73
N CYS A 25 5.83 16.62 -10.40
CA CYS A 25 6.41 16.23 -11.68
C CYS A 25 6.10 17.25 -12.79
N THR A 26 4.92 17.88 -12.73
CA THR A 26 4.55 18.97 -13.62
C THR A 26 5.43 20.19 -13.42
N VAL A 27 5.61 20.59 -12.16
CA VAL A 27 6.45 21.74 -11.77
C VAL A 27 7.88 21.53 -12.25
N VAL A 28 8.46 20.35 -12.02
CA VAL A 28 9.84 20.04 -12.45
C VAL A 28 9.99 20.11 -13.97
N ASN A 29 9.09 19.50 -14.75
CA ASN A 29 9.16 19.56 -16.22
C ASN A 29 9.05 21.00 -16.75
N VAL A 30 8.16 21.81 -16.17
CA VAL A 30 7.99 23.22 -16.56
C VAL A 30 9.24 24.03 -16.18
N ALA A 31 9.83 23.79 -15.02
CA ALA A 31 11.08 24.45 -14.62
C ALA A 31 12.23 24.13 -15.60
N ILE A 32 12.39 22.86 -15.99
CA ILE A 32 13.39 22.45 -16.99
C ILE A 32 13.11 23.13 -18.34
N ALA A 33 11.84 23.18 -18.77
CA ALA A 33 11.46 23.85 -20.02
C ALA A 33 11.82 25.34 -20.02
N ILE A 34 11.59 26.05 -18.91
CA ILE A 34 11.95 27.46 -18.76
C ILE A 34 13.47 27.64 -18.82
N VAL A 35 14.24 26.83 -18.10
CA VAL A 35 15.71 26.90 -18.10
C VAL A 35 16.27 26.68 -19.51
N LEU A 36 15.81 25.65 -20.22
CA LEU A 36 16.23 25.36 -21.60
C LEU A 36 15.84 26.48 -22.56
N ALA A 37 14.63 27.05 -22.42
CA ALA A 37 14.18 28.15 -23.25
C ALA A 37 15.01 29.43 -23.04
N VAL A 38 15.34 29.76 -21.79
CA VAL A 38 16.21 30.90 -21.45
C VAL A 38 17.61 30.70 -22.02
N ALA A 39 18.20 29.50 -21.84
CA ALA A 39 19.51 29.17 -22.37
C ALA A 39 19.56 29.31 -23.90
N LEU A 40 18.55 28.80 -24.62
CA LEU A 40 18.43 28.94 -26.07
C LEU A 40 18.20 30.40 -26.51
N GLY A 41 17.43 31.16 -25.72
CA GLY A 41 17.19 32.58 -25.95
C GLY A 41 18.47 33.43 -25.86
N ILE A 42 19.34 33.10 -24.90
CA ILE A 42 20.64 33.76 -24.70
C ILE A 42 21.65 33.32 -25.77
N ALA A 43 21.71 32.01 -26.08
CA ALA A 43 22.69 31.45 -27.00
C ALA A 43 22.40 31.76 -28.48
N ALA A 44 21.12 31.96 -28.84
CA ALA A 44 20.70 32.24 -30.20
C ALA A 44 19.93 33.57 -30.28
N THR A 45 18.60 33.54 -30.12
CA THR A 45 17.77 34.75 -30.11
C THR A 45 16.51 34.55 -29.25
N PRO A 46 15.91 35.62 -28.69
CA PRO A 46 14.69 35.51 -27.88
C PRO A 46 13.52 34.78 -28.57
N PRO A 47 13.24 34.96 -29.88
CA PRO A 47 12.21 34.19 -30.57
C PRO A 47 12.45 32.68 -30.57
N ILE A 48 13.71 32.23 -30.68
CA ILE A 48 14.05 30.80 -30.64
C ILE A 48 13.74 30.22 -29.26
N GLY A 49 14.09 30.94 -28.19
CA GLY A 49 13.74 30.55 -26.82
C GLY A 49 12.21 30.46 -26.62
N ALA A 50 11.45 31.43 -27.14
CA ALA A 50 9.98 31.42 -27.06
C ALA A 50 9.36 30.23 -27.80
N VAL A 51 9.85 29.91 -29.01
CA VAL A 51 9.39 28.73 -29.77
C VAL A 51 9.74 27.44 -29.02
N ALA A 52 10.96 27.33 -28.48
CA ALA A 52 11.37 26.17 -27.69
C ALA A 52 10.49 25.97 -26.44
N LEU A 53 10.13 27.04 -25.74
CA LEU A 53 9.21 27.00 -24.61
C LEU A 53 7.81 26.53 -25.05
N ALA A 54 7.27 27.09 -26.13
CA ALA A 54 5.96 26.71 -26.64
C ALA A 54 5.90 25.22 -27.04
N VAL A 55 6.93 24.72 -27.73
CA VAL A 55 7.05 23.29 -28.09
C VAL A 55 7.20 22.42 -26.84
N SER A 56 7.99 22.85 -25.86
CA SER A 56 8.19 22.13 -24.60
C SER A 56 6.89 22.02 -23.81
N LEU A 57 6.16 23.13 -23.65
CA LEU A 57 4.86 23.15 -22.99
C LEU A 57 3.83 22.31 -23.73
N ALA A 58 3.80 22.38 -25.06
CA ALA A 58 2.94 21.51 -25.87
C ALA A 58 3.27 20.03 -25.64
N THR A 59 4.55 19.67 -25.62
CA THR A 59 5.00 18.29 -25.34
C THR A 59 4.57 17.85 -23.95
N ILE A 60 4.72 18.71 -22.94
CA ILE A 60 4.31 18.43 -21.56
C ILE A 60 2.79 18.24 -21.45
N VAL A 61 1.99 19.06 -22.13
CA VAL A 61 0.52 18.94 -22.12
C VAL A 61 0.04 17.68 -22.84
N LEU A 62 0.71 17.28 -23.92
CA LEU A 62 0.32 16.13 -24.72
C LEU A 62 0.82 14.80 -24.15
N ARG A 63 2.06 14.77 -23.65
CA ARG A 63 2.77 13.54 -23.25
C ARG A 63 2.99 13.42 -21.74
N GLY A 64 2.84 14.50 -20.98
CA GLY A 64 3.08 14.50 -19.53
C GLY A 64 4.52 14.76 -19.09
N TYR A 65 5.50 14.51 -19.97
CA TYR A 65 6.94 14.67 -19.74
C TYR A 65 7.63 15.46 -20.85
N LEU A 66 8.72 16.14 -20.51
CA LEU A 66 9.53 16.90 -21.47
C LEU A 66 10.59 16.03 -22.18
N VAL A 67 11.25 15.14 -21.42
CA VAL A 67 12.33 14.28 -21.93
C VAL A 67 11.81 12.86 -22.16
N PRO A 68 11.95 12.29 -23.37
CA PRO A 68 11.50 10.93 -23.67
C PRO A 68 12.08 9.89 -22.71
N GLY A 69 11.24 8.97 -22.23
CA GLY A 69 11.65 7.90 -21.30
C GLY A 69 11.72 8.32 -19.83
N THR A 70 11.48 9.59 -19.48
CA THR A 70 11.47 10.03 -18.07
C THR A 70 10.50 9.22 -17.18
N PRO A 71 9.27 8.87 -17.62
CA PRO A 71 8.38 8.04 -16.81
C PRO A 71 9.03 6.70 -16.42
N GLU A 72 9.57 5.96 -17.38
CA GLU A 72 10.25 4.68 -17.12
C GLU A 72 11.47 4.82 -16.22
N LEU A 73 12.25 5.90 -16.40
CA LEU A 73 13.39 6.20 -15.52
C LEU A 73 12.93 6.47 -14.09
N THR A 74 11.86 7.24 -13.90
CA THR A 74 11.33 7.54 -12.57
C THR A 74 10.73 6.31 -11.91
N LYS A 75 9.98 5.47 -12.64
CA LYS A 75 9.44 4.22 -12.12
C LYS A 75 10.55 3.29 -11.61
N ARG A 76 11.69 3.25 -12.31
CA ARG A 76 12.77 2.30 -12.02
C ARG A 76 13.84 2.81 -11.04
N TYR A 77 14.11 4.11 -11.03
CA TYR A 77 15.31 4.65 -10.36
C TYR A 77 15.05 5.84 -9.44
N LEU A 78 13.80 6.33 -9.31
CA LEU A 78 13.54 7.47 -8.43
C LEU A 78 13.69 7.03 -6.95
N PRO A 79 14.61 7.62 -6.17
CA PRO A 79 14.84 7.20 -4.80
C PRO A 79 13.65 7.53 -3.88
N ALA A 80 13.43 6.70 -2.85
CA ALA A 80 12.36 6.88 -1.85
C ALA A 80 12.27 8.30 -1.24
N PRO A 81 13.37 8.95 -0.82
CA PRO A 81 13.28 10.31 -0.26
C PRO A 81 12.77 11.36 -1.26
N VAL A 82 13.02 11.16 -2.55
CA VAL A 82 12.54 12.07 -3.61
C VAL A 82 11.07 11.83 -3.91
N LEU A 83 10.62 10.58 -3.84
CA LEU A 83 9.20 10.22 -3.93
C LEU A 83 8.41 10.83 -2.77
N GLU A 84 8.90 10.71 -1.55
CA GLU A 84 8.26 11.30 -0.36
C GLU A 84 8.18 12.82 -0.46
N LEU A 85 9.24 13.48 -0.97
CA LEU A 85 9.23 14.91 -1.27
C LEU A 85 8.14 15.28 -2.30
N PHE A 86 7.80 14.36 -3.19
CA PHE A 86 6.69 14.52 -4.15
C PHE A 86 5.33 14.15 -3.54
N GLY A 87 5.27 13.91 -2.22
CA GLY A 87 4.06 13.52 -1.50
C GLY A 87 3.60 12.11 -1.85
N LYS A 88 4.55 11.24 -2.25
CA LYS A 88 4.30 9.86 -2.63
C LYS A 88 5.00 8.94 -1.64
N GLU A 89 4.23 8.09 -1.01
CA GLU A 89 4.80 7.04 -0.16
C GLU A 89 5.46 5.99 -1.07
N PRO A 90 6.72 5.60 -0.78
CA PRO A 90 7.36 4.50 -1.47
C PRO A 90 6.49 3.25 -1.30
N ILE A 91 6.20 2.58 -2.40
CA ILE A 91 5.59 1.25 -2.33
C ILE A 91 6.70 0.37 -1.76
N GLU A 92 6.48 -0.18 -0.57
CA GLU A 92 7.43 -1.11 0.03
C GLU A 92 7.56 -2.32 -0.92
N THR A 93 8.61 -2.30 -1.74
CA THR A 93 9.18 -3.51 -2.29
C THR A 93 9.81 -4.18 -1.08
N SER A 94 9.03 -4.95 -0.32
CA SER A 94 9.63 -6.01 0.46
C SER A 94 10.19 -6.96 -0.58
N SER A 95 11.40 -6.70 -1.08
CA SER A 95 12.17 -7.70 -1.79
C SER A 95 12.20 -8.88 -0.85
N LEU A 96 11.55 -9.97 -1.25
CA LEU A 96 11.50 -11.24 -0.54
C LEU A 96 12.92 -11.80 -0.27
N GLU A 97 13.96 -11.11 -0.71
CA GLU A 97 15.39 -11.35 -0.50
C GLU A 97 15.91 -10.99 0.91
N ASP A 98 15.21 -10.19 1.72
CA ASP A 98 15.57 -9.95 3.14
C ASP A 98 14.74 -10.78 4.13
N VAL A 99 13.88 -11.69 3.63
CA VAL A 99 13.12 -12.64 4.44
C VAL A 99 13.78 -14.01 4.34
N ASP A 100 14.53 -14.37 5.39
CA ASP A 100 15.04 -15.73 5.65
C ASP A 100 13.89 -16.77 5.49
N PRO A 101 14.15 -17.98 4.95
CA PRO A 101 13.27 -18.81 4.13
C PRO A 101 12.14 -19.57 4.86
N ASP A 102 11.72 -19.08 6.03
CA ASP A 102 10.44 -19.46 6.61
C ASP A 102 9.48 -18.28 6.36
N GLU A 103 8.82 -18.29 5.19
CA GLU A 103 7.85 -17.26 4.84
C GLU A 103 6.84 -17.09 5.99
N PRO A 104 6.41 -15.86 6.32
CA PRO A 104 5.34 -15.62 7.30
C PRO A 104 4.11 -16.54 7.11
N ARG A 105 3.86 -16.99 5.87
CA ARG A 105 2.83 -17.94 5.47
C ARG A 105 3.07 -19.35 5.96
N ASP A 106 4.28 -19.86 5.74
CA ASP A 106 4.64 -21.21 6.10
C ASP A 106 4.63 -21.36 7.62
N VAL A 107 4.96 -20.28 8.36
CA VAL A 107 4.76 -20.22 9.81
C VAL A 107 3.27 -20.34 10.18
N LEU A 108 2.37 -19.58 9.54
CA LEU A 108 0.93 -19.64 9.82
C LEU A 108 0.33 -21.00 9.47
N VAL A 109 0.79 -21.61 8.37
CA VAL A 109 0.34 -22.95 7.95
C VAL A 109 0.90 -24.04 8.86
N ALA A 110 2.20 -24.00 9.18
CA ALA A 110 2.83 -24.95 10.09
C ALA A 110 2.23 -24.89 11.50
N ALA A 111 1.85 -23.70 11.97
CA ALA A 111 1.17 -23.50 13.24
C ALA A 111 -0.32 -23.93 13.23
N GLY A 112 -0.87 -24.31 12.06
CA GLY A 112 -2.28 -24.62 11.90
C GLY A 112 -3.21 -23.42 12.11
N VAL A 113 -2.69 -22.20 11.92
CA VAL A 113 -3.45 -20.94 11.97
C VAL A 113 -4.19 -20.72 10.66
N ALA A 114 -3.52 -21.04 9.54
CA ALA A 114 -4.08 -20.94 8.21
C ALA A 114 -3.88 -22.23 7.41
N GLU A 115 -4.67 -22.41 6.36
CA GLU A 115 -4.58 -23.52 5.42
C GLU A 115 -4.72 -23.01 3.99
N ARG A 116 -4.11 -23.74 3.05
CA ARG A 116 -4.26 -23.45 1.62
C ARG A 116 -5.53 -24.11 1.10
N THR A 117 -6.41 -23.34 0.48
CA THR A 117 -7.62 -23.80 -0.20
C THR A 117 -7.28 -24.48 -1.53
N ALA A 118 -8.28 -25.11 -2.17
CA ALA A 118 -8.08 -25.89 -3.39
C ALA A 118 -7.59 -25.06 -4.60
N ASP A 119 -7.88 -23.76 -4.60
CA ASP A 119 -7.44 -22.75 -5.55
C ASP A 119 -6.11 -22.07 -5.16
N GLY A 120 -5.48 -22.50 -4.07
CA GLY A 120 -4.18 -22.01 -3.61
C GLY A 120 -4.24 -20.81 -2.69
N ALA A 121 -5.44 -20.28 -2.42
CA ALA A 121 -5.66 -19.18 -1.49
C ALA A 121 -5.43 -19.56 -0.03
N LEU A 122 -5.15 -18.55 0.81
CA LEU A 122 -4.91 -18.74 2.23
C LEU A 122 -6.21 -18.44 2.99
N SER A 123 -6.66 -19.39 3.80
CA SER A 123 -7.82 -19.21 4.68
C SER A 123 -7.45 -19.56 6.11
N LEU A 124 -8.10 -18.93 7.09
CA LEU A 124 -7.88 -19.28 8.50
C LEU A 124 -8.46 -20.67 8.76
N THR A 125 -7.84 -21.47 9.63
CA THR A 125 -8.43 -22.76 10.02
C THR A 125 -9.63 -22.54 10.92
N ASP A 126 -10.59 -23.47 10.92
CA ASP A 126 -11.76 -23.39 11.81
C ASP A 126 -11.38 -23.36 13.30
N ARG A 127 -10.30 -24.07 13.67
CA ARG A 127 -9.74 -24.04 15.02
C ARG A 127 -9.30 -22.63 15.40
N PHE A 128 -8.54 -21.97 14.53
CA PHE A 128 -8.08 -20.61 14.77
C PHE A 128 -9.26 -19.63 14.78
N ARG A 129 -10.19 -19.73 13.82
CA ARG A 129 -11.40 -18.89 13.77
C ARG A 129 -12.22 -18.94 15.06
N SER A 130 -12.36 -20.14 15.66
CA SER A 130 -13.08 -20.29 16.93
C SER A 130 -12.31 -19.63 18.08
N ALA A 131 -11.03 -19.96 18.25
CA ALA A 131 -10.21 -19.40 19.32
C ALA A 131 -10.07 -17.87 19.23
N PHE A 132 -9.95 -17.36 18.01
CA PHE A 132 -9.90 -15.93 17.72
C PHE A 132 -11.21 -15.23 18.09
N ARG A 133 -12.36 -15.81 17.73
CA ARG A 133 -13.67 -15.25 18.10
C ARG A 133 -13.83 -15.18 19.62
N ASP A 134 -13.50 -16.26 20.32
CA ASP A 134 -13.59 -16.31 21.78
C ASP A 134 -12.68 -15.27 22.43
N ALA A 135 -11.48 -15.05 21.87
CA ALA A 135 -10.55 -14.02 22.32
C ALA A 135 -11.02 -12.59 21.98
N ALA A 136 -11.70 -12.39 20.84
CA ALA A 136 -12.18 -11.08 20.39
C ALA A 136 -13.46 -10.62 21.11
N GLU A 137 -14.26 -11.53 21.65
CA GLU A 137 -15.45 -11.23 22.46
C GLU A 137 -15.11 -10.61 23.84
N SER A 138 -13.83 -10.40 24.15
CA SER A 138 -13.40 -9.70 25.35
C SER A 138 -13.84 -8.23 25.38
N THR A 139 -13.66 -7.57 26.52
CA THR A 139 -13.84 -6.11 26.59
C THR A 139 -12.89 -5.40 25.62
N ALA A 140 -13.26 -4.18 25.21
CA ALA A 140 -12.43 -3.32 24.36
C ALA A 140 -10.98 -3.26 24.91
N PRO A 141 -9.96 -3.51 24.06
CA PRO A 141 -8.57 -3.57 24.53
C PRO A 141 -8.11 -2.28 25.20
N ASP A 142 -7.38 -2.43 26.28
CA ASP A 142 -6.78 -1.31 27.00
C ASP A 142 -5.26 -1.22 26.80
N ALA A 143 -4.62 -0.27 27.48
CA ALA A 143 -3.18 -0.08 27.40
C ALA A 143 -2.37 -1.30 27.88
N THR A 144 -2.89 -2.07 28.82
CA THR A 144 -2.26 -3.31 29.29
C THR A 144 -2.26 -4.36 28.19
N ASP A 145 -3.40 -4.53 27.50
CA ASP A 145 -3.51 -5.45 26.37
C ASP A 145 -2.55 -5.07 25.25
N VAL A 146 -2.40 -3.77 24.97
CA VAL A 146 -1.44 -3.26 23.99
C VAL A 146 0.00 -3.53 24.41
N ALA A 147 0.36 -3.27 25.67
CA ALA A 147 1.70 -3.56 26.18
C ALA A 147 2.05 -5.05 26.07
N ILE A 148 1.10 -5.92 26.41
CA ILE A 148 1.22 -7.37 26.23
C ILE A 148 1.39 -7.70 24.75
N LEU A 149 0.48 -7.23 23.88
CA LEU A 149 0.52 -7.43 22.43
C LEU A 149 1.91 -7.17 21.84
N VAL A 150 2.54 -6.04 22.17
CA VAL A 150 3.85 -5.68 21.61
C VAL A 150 5.05 -6.21 22.40
N GLY A 151 4.83 -6.81 23.57
CA GLY A 151 5.89 -7.20 24.50
C GLY A 151 6.70 -5.99 24.96
N ALA A 152 6.02 -5.00 25.54
CA ALA A 152 6.60 -3.78 26.08
C ALA A 152 6.40 -3.69 27.59
N ASP A 153 7.26 -2.93 28.26
CA ASP A 153 7.13 -2.69 29.70
C ASP A 153 5.97 -1.72 29.98
N GLU A 154 5.77 -0.76 29.08
CA GLU A 154 4.73 0.25 29.21
C GLU A 154 4.11 0.60 27.85
N ALA A 155 2.77 0.66 27.83
CA ALA A 155 2.02 1.33 26.78
C ALA A 155 1.12 2.40 27.42
N VAL A 156 1.06 3.57 26.79
CA VAL A 156 0.27 4.72 27.27
C VAL A 156 -0.62 5.20 26.13
N GLU A 157 -1.92 5.23 26.34
CA GLU A 157 -2.86 5.79 25.37
C GLU A 157 -2.59 7.30 25.19
N ARG A 158 -2.44 7.73 23.93
CA ARG A 158 -2.21 9.12 23.52
C ARG A 158 -3.39 9.71 22.74
N GLY A 159 -4.38 8.88 22.43
CA GLY A 159 -5.58 9.25 21.70
C GLY A 159 -6.29 7.99 21.19
N PRO A 160 -7.39 8.14 20.44
CA PRO A 160 -8.18 7.01 19.97
C PRO A 160 -7.31 6.00 19.21
N ARG A 161 -7.14 4.81 19.82
CA ARG A 161 -6.35 3.69 19.27
C ARG A 161 -4.90 4.05 18.97
N ALA A 162 -4.36 5.03 19.68
CA ALA A 162 -2.99 5.50 19.51
C ALA A 162 -2.24 5.36 20.83
N TYR A 163 -1.14 4.63 20.82
CA TYR A 163 -0.40 4.26 22.01
C TYR A 163 1.08 4.60 21.87
N SER A 164 1.64 5.21 22.90
CA SER A 164 3.09 5.37 23.05
C SER A 164 3.62 4.13 23.77
N ILE A 165 4.61 3.49 23.17
CA ILE A 165 5.26 2.26 23.65
C ILE A 165 6.65 2.60 24.15
N ASP A 166 6.98 2.20 25.38
CA ASP A 166 8.28 2.41 26.03
C ASP A 166 8.79 3.87 25.89
N GLY A 167 7.86 4.84 25.88
CA GLY A 167 8.12 6.28 25.74
C GLY A 167 8.75 6.76 24.42
N SER A 168 9.04 5.88 23.47
CA SER A 168 9.86 6.21 22.29
C SER A 168 9.19 5.91 20.96
N ARG A 169 8.20 5.02 20.94
CA ARG A 169 7.50 4.60 19.72
C ARG A 169 6.02 4.91 19.80
N LEU A 170 5.45 5.44 18.72
CA LEU A 170 4.00 5.62 18.59
C LEU A 170 3.43 4.54 17.68
N LEU A 171 2.43 3.81 18.14
CA LEU A 171 1.63 2.88 17.34
C LEU A 171 0.20 3.39 17.25
N ARG A 172 -0.42 3.19 16.09
CA ARG A 172 -1.82 3.54 15.86
C ARG A 172 -2.46 2.49 14.96
N TRP A 173 -3.68 2.08 15.33
CA TRP A 173 -4.50 1.20 14.52
C TRP A 173 -5.47 1.98 13.65
N GLU A 174 -5.92 1.37 12.56
CA GLU A 174 -6.79 1.96 11.53
C GLU A 174 -8.24 2.08 12.02
N SER A 175 -8.69 1.15 12.85
CA SER A 175 -10.00 1.13 13.52
C SER A 175 -9.96 0.42 14.88
N ASP A 176 -11.03 0.51 15.68
CA ASP A 176 -11.13 -0.22 16.96
C ASP A 176 -11.16 -1.73 16.68
N ALA A 177 -11.85 -2.14 15.63
CA ALA A 177 -11.87 -3.52 15.16
C ALA A 177 -10.48 -4.03 14.77
N ALA A 178 -9.59 -3.20 14.20
CA ALA A 178 -8.20 -3.58 13.93
C ALA A 178 -7.39 -3.78 15.22
N LEU A 179 -7.60 -2.95 16.24
CA LEU A 179 -6.97 -3.11 17.56
C LEU A 179 -7.46 -4.39 18.26
N VAL A 180 -8.77 -4.63 18.27
CA VAL A 180 -9.37 -5.88 18.79
C VAL A 180 -8.79 -7.09 18.05
N ALA A 181 -8.69 -7.02 16.71
CA ALA A 181 -8.13 -8.10 15.91
C ALA A 181 -6.70 -8.44 16.33
N ASP A 182 -5.82 -7.44 16.42
CA ASP A 182 -4.40 -7.68 16.72
C ASP A 182 -4.21 -8.22 18.14
N VAL A 183 -4.94 -7.68 19.13
CA VAL A 183 -4.89 -8.17 20.52
C VAL A 183 -5.40 -9.61 20.63
N ALA A 184 -6.56 -9.91 20.03
CA ALA A 184 -7.14 -11.24 20.05
C ALA A 184 -6.24 -12.25 19.33
N ALA A 185 -5.77 -11.92 18.13
CA ALA A 185 -4.88 -12.78 17.36
C ALA A 185 -3.56 -13.03 18.09
N ALA A 186 -2.93 -12.02 18.69
CA ALA A 186 -1.70 -12.20 19.45
C ALA A 186 -1.89 -13.10 20.69
N SER A 187 -3.04 -13.01 21.35
CA SER A 187 -3.40 -13.90 22.46
C SER A 187 -3.47 -15.36 22.01
N VAL A 188 -4.16 -15.63 20.89
CA VAL A 188 -4.25 -16.98 20.32
C VAL A 188 -2.89 -17.48 19.83
N LEU A 189 -2.14 -16.64 19.11
CA LEU A 189 -0.82 -17.00 18.56
C LEU A 189 0.19 -17.34 19.66
N ARG A 190 0.21 -16.60 20.78
CA ARG A 190 1.02 -16.96 21.95
C ARG A 190 0.74 -18.34 22.51
N ALA A 191 -0.51 -18.79 22.44
CA ALA A 191 -0.92 -20.08 22.96
C ALA A 191 -0.64 -21.23 21.98
N THR A 192 -0.45 -20.93 20.69
CA THR A 192 -0.35 -21.95 19.63
C THR A 192 0.99 -22.01 18.92
N VAL A 193 1.75 -20.91 18.89
CA VAL A 193 3.04 -20.81 18.22
C VAL A 193 4.14 -20.87 19.27
N ASP A 194 5.01 -21.87 19.16
CA ASP A 194 6.18 -22.02 20.03
C ASP A 194 7.12 -20.81 19.88
N ASP A 195 7.70 -20.37 20.99
CA ASP A 195 8.65 -19.24 21.04
C ASP A 195 8.13 -17.93 20.42
N TRP A 196 6.80 -17.71 20.38
CA TRP A 196 6.19 -16.49 19.82
C TRP A 196 6.82 -15.20 20.32
N ASP A 197 7.09 -15.09 21.62
CA ASP A 197 7.66 -13.87 22.23
C ASP A 197 9.15 -13.66 21.88
N SER A 198 9.83 -14.65 21.30
CA SER A 198 11.18 -14.49 20.76
C SER A 198 11.21 -13.84 19.36
N ILE A 199 10.07 -13.83 18.66
CA ILE A 199 9.93 -13.18 17.36
C ILE A 199 10.01 -11.67 17.57
N ASP A 200 10.81 -11.00 16.74
CA ASP A 200 10.94 -9.55 16.76
C ASP A 200 9.57 -8.84 16.73
N ARG A 201 9.46 -7.74 17.47
CA ARG A 201 8.22 -6.97 17.63
C ARG A 201 7.65 -6.52 16.29
N ASP A 202 8.49 -6.08 15.35
CA ASP A 202 8.04 -5.60 14.04
C ASP A 202 7.52 -6.74 13.19
N ARG A 203 8.19 -7.89 13.24
CA ARG A 203 7.74 -9.10 12.54
C ARG A 203 6.42 -9.63 13.09
N ARG A 204 6.20 -9.59 14.41
CA ARG A 204 4.90 -9.93 15.01
C ARG A 204 3.79 -8.98 14.56
N LEU A 205 4.05 -7.67 14.55
CA LEU A 205 3.07 -6.68 14.10
C LEU A 205 2.75 -6.80 12.60
N ASP A 206 3.74 -7.12 11.76
CA ASP A 206 3.53 -7.41 10.34
C ASP A 206 2.66 -8.67 10.13
N LEU A 207 2.95 -9.76 10.87
CA LEU A 207 2.13 -10.98 10.85
C LEU A 207 0.66 -10.69 11.20
N LEU A 208 0.42 -9.88 12.24
CA LEU A 208 -0.92 -9.51 12.67
C LEU A 208 -1.65 -8.65 11.62
N ARG A 209 -0.96 -7.66 11.03
CA ARG A 209 -1.48 -6.88 9.89
C ARG A 209 -1.92 -7.77 8.73
N ARG A 210 -1.10 -8.76 8.36
CA ARG A 210 -1.42 -9.71 7.29
C ARG A 210 -2.61 -10.61 7.66
N LEU A 211 -2.67 -11.07 8.91
CA LEU A 211 -3.76 -11.90 9.41
C LEU A 211 -5.11 -11.15 9.35
N ARG A 212 -5.13 -9.84 9.60
CA ARG A 212 -6.34 -9.00 9.48
C ARG A 212 -6.96 -9.05 8.08
N LEU A 213 -6.17 -9.23 7.03
CA LEU A 213 -6.67 -9.38 5.66
C LEU A 213 -7.37 -10.72 5.43
N LEU A 214 -7.10 -11.75 6.24
CA LEU A 214 -7.72 -13.07 6.12
C LEU A 214 -9.08 -13.15 6.85
N LEU A 215 -9.45 -12.13 7.64
CA LEU A 215 -10.69 -12.13 8.40
C LEU A 215 -11.92 -12.04 7.50
N GLU A 216 -12.89 -12.92 7.73
CA GLU A 216 -14.18 -12.94 7.03
C GLU A 216 -15.30 -12.26 7.84
N ARG A 217 -15.09 -12.11 9.16
CA ARG A 217 -16.01 -11.44 10.08
C ARG A 217 -15.29 -10.41 10.92
N CYS A 218 -15.97 -9.30 11.16
CA CYS A 218 -15.47 -8.21 11.99
C CYS A 218 -15.37 -8.68 13.44
N PRO A 219 -14.21 -8.54 14.09
CA PRO A 219 -14.04 -8.94 15.49
C PRO A 219 -14.79 -8.03 16.47
N ASP A 220 -15.18 -6.82 16.05
CA ASP A 220 -15.88 -5.86 16.89
C ASP A 220 -17.42 -6.06 16.83
N CYS A 221 -18.01 -6.03 15.63
CA CYS A 221 -19.47 -6.12 15.46
C CYS A 221 -20.00 -7.46 14.93
N GLY A 222 -19.11 -8.41 14.56
CA GLY A 222 -19.49 -9.71 13.97
C GLY A 222 -19.95 -9.68 12.50
N GLY A 223 -20.05 -8.48 11.91
CA GLY A 223 -20.49 -8.27 10.53
C GLY A 223 -19.54 -8.86 9.49
N SER A 224 -20.02 -9.04 8.25
CA SER A 224 -19.18 -9.60 7.17
C SER A 224 -18.08 -8.63 6.74
N VAL A 225 -16.89 -9.17 6.46
CA VAL A 225 -15.76 -8.41 5.94
C VAL A 225 -15.72 -8.53 4.42
N VAL A 226 -15.49 -7.40 3.77
CA VAL A 226 -15.31 -7.31 2.32
C VAL A 226 -13.89 -6.89 2.03
N ARG A 227 -13.25 -7.64 1.15
CA ARG A 227 -11.96 -7.32 0.57
C ARG A 227 -12.17 -6.70 -0.80
N ARG A 228 -11.54 -5.56 -1.03
CA ARG A 228 -11.46 -4.91 -2.34
C ARG A 228 -10.02 -4.83 -2.77
N ARG A 229 -9.82 -4.85 -4.08
CA ARG A 229 -8.53 -4.65 -4.73
C ARG A 229 -8.64 -3.54 -5.76
N GLU A 230 -7.59 -2.76 -5.88
CA GLU A 230 -7.46 -1.74 -6.92
C GLU A 230 -6.06 -1.80 -7.51
N ARG A 231 -5.98 -1.96 -8.83
CA ARG A 231 -4.74 -1.80 -9.57
C ARG A 231 -4.52 -0.33 -9.85
N VAL A 232 -3.38 0.19 -9.44
CA VAL A 232 -2.97 1.58 -9.66
C VAL A 232 -1.72 1.59 -10.54
N ASP A 233 -1.76 2.32 -11.65
CA ASP A 233 -0.63 2.50 -12.57
C ASP A 233 -0.28 3.99 -12.72
N PRO A 234 0.44 4.59 -11.75
CA PRO A 234 0.80 5.99 -11.81
C PRO A 234 1.94 6.21 -12.83
N CYS A 235 2.07 7.44 -13.35
CA CYS A 235 3.15 7.79 -14.28
C CYS A 235 4.57 7.53 -13.77
N CYS A 236 4.75 7.64 -12.45
CA CYS A 236 6.03 8.01 -11.85
C CYS A 236 6.42 7.09 -10.68
N GLN A 237 5.64 6.02 -10.49
CA GLN A 237 5.90 4.90 -9.57
C GLN A 237 5.60 3.60 -10.33
N PRO A 238 6.20 2.47 -9.95
CA PRO A 238 5.80 1.17 -10.47
C PRO A 238 4.29 0.95 -10.32
N PRO A 239 3.66 0.26 -11.28
CA PRO A 239 2.32 -0.26 -11.07
C PRO A 239 2.26 -1.08 -9.79
N HIS A 240 1.16 -0.97 -9.06
CA HIS A 240 0.94 -1.65 -7.80
C HIS A 240 -0.53 -2.01 -7.63
N VAL A 241 -0.78 -2.93 -6.73
CA VAL A 241 -2.12 -3.31 -6.33
C VAL A 241 -2.28 -3.01 -4.85
N SER A 242 -3.34 -2.27 -4.52
CA SER A 242 -3.76 -2.03 -3.15
C SER A 242 -4.93 -2.95 -2.81
N VAL A 243 -4.83 -3.67 -1.70
CA VAL A 243 -5.91 -4.49 -1.15
C VAL A 243 -6.27 -3.96 0.21
N TRP A 244 -7.56 -3.83 0.49
CA TRP A 244 -8.04 -3.41 1.80
C TRP A 244 -9.29 -4.18 2.20
N SER A 245 -9.43 -4.39 3.51
CA SER A 245 -10.53 -5.11 4.14
C SER A 245 -11.38 -4.17 4.99
N THR A 246 -12.69 -4.17 4.78
CA THR A 246 -13.65 -3.35 5.53
C THR A 246 -14.84 -4.17 6.00
N CYS A 247 -15.35 -3.92 7.19
CA CYS A 247 -16.64 -4.47 7.62
C CYS A 247 -17.80 -3.81 6.86
N ARG A 248 -18.81 -4.59 6.42
CA ARG A 248 -20.02 -4.03 5.78
C ARG A 248 -20.94 -3.27 6.75
N ASP A 249 -20.94 -3.67 8.02
CA ASP A 249 -21.96 -3.22 8.98
C ASP A 249 -21.51 -2.00 9.78
N CYS A 250 -20.24 -1.95 10.21
CA CYS A 250 -19.68 -0.82 10.96
C CYS A 250 -18.63 -0.01 10.18
N GLU A 251 -18.37 -0.36 8.91
CA GLU A 251 -17.42 0.32 8.01
C GLU A 251 -15.96 0.36 8.52
N ALA A 252 -15.64 -0.36 9.60
CA ALA A 252 -14.30 -0.42 10.17
C ALA A 252 -13.30 -0.99 9.15
N VAL A 253 -12.21 -0.25 8.93
CA VAL A 253 -11.04 -0.72 8.17
C VAL A 253 -10.28 -1.71 9.03
N LEU A 254 -10.18 -2.96 8.57
CA LEU A 254 -9.42 -4.00 9.27
C LEU A 254 -7.97 -4.02 8.85
N GLY A 255 -7.63 -3.60 7.64
CA GLY A 255 -6.25 -3.53 7.20
C GLY A 255 -6.17 -3.30 5.71
N ASP A 256 -5.01 -2.83 5.29
CA ASP A 256 -4.67 -2.61 3.90
C ASP A 256 -3.21 -3.01 3.66
N VAL A 257 -2.93 -3.40 2.42
CA VAL A 257 -1.58 -3.67 1.93
C VAL A 257 -1.48 -3.17 0.51
N THR A 258 -0.35 -2.56 0.18
CA THR A 258 -0.03 -2.16 -1.19
C THR A 258 1.24 -2.88 -1.60
N VAL A 259 1.18 -3.64 -2.69
CA VAL A 259 2.32 -4.39 -3.21
C VAL A 259 2.61 -4.01 -4.66
N PRO A 260 3.90 -4.00 -5.08
CA PRO A 260 4.25 -3.84 -6.48
C PRO A 260 3.57 -4.91 -7.35
N GLU A 261 3.11 -4.54 -8.55
CA GLU A 261 2.48 -5.50 -9.46
C GLU A 261 3.43 -6.64 -9.86
N ALA A 262 4.73 -6.34 -9.97
CA ALA A 262 5.76 -7.32 -10.31
C ALA A 262 6.01 -8.39 -9.23
N ASP A 263 5.65 -8.10 -7.96
CA ASP A 263 5.80 -9.00 -6.82
C ASP A 263 4.43 -9.57 -6.37
N GLY A 264 3.35 -9.17 -7.04
CA GLY A 264 1.97 -9.35 -6.61
C GLY A 264 1.40 -10.76 -6.82
N GLU A 265 2.09 -11.62 -7.57
CA GLU A 265 1.51 -12.90 -8.02
C GLU A 265 1.36 -13.92 -6.88
N ASP A 266 2.22 -13.94 -5.86
CA ASP A 266 2.09 -14.96 -4.80
C ASP A 266 1.18 -14.51 -3.63
N TRP A 267 1.15 -13.22 -3.29
CA TRP A 267 0.39 -12.72 -2.12
C TRP A 267 -1.06 -12.35 -2.38
N LEU A 268 -1.36 -11.77 -3.53
CA LEU A 268 -2.68 -11.28 -3.85
C LEU A 268 -3.60 -12.37 -4.41
N ASP A 269 -3.04 -13.28 -5.21
CA ASP A 269 -3.79 -14.42 -5.76
C ASP A 269 -4.33 -15.33 -4.66
N ALA A 270 -3.70 -15.28 -3.47
CA ALA A 270 -4.11 -16.07 -2.33
C ALA A 270 -5.23 -15.43 -1.48
N LEU A 271 -5.73 -14.24 -1.82
CA LEU A 271 -6.82 -13.58 -1.11
C LEU A 271 -8.09 -13.64 -1.97
N GLU A 272 -9.16 -14.27 -1.48
CA GLU A 272 -10.47 -14.19 -2.14
C GLU A 272 -10.99 -12.75 -2.11
N THR A 273 -11.01 -12.08 -3.27
CA THR A 273 -11.53 -10.72 -3.40
C THR A 273 -12.91 -10.71 -4.07
N GLU A 274 -13.80 -9.82 -3.63
CA GLU A 274 -14.90 -9.42 -4.51
C GLU A 274 -14.29 -8.52 -5.59
N ASP A 275 -14.20 -9.02 -6.82
CA ASP A 275 -13.72 -8.21 -7.94
C ASP A 275 -14.62 -6.97 -8.08
N PRO A 276 -14.07 -5.75 -8.02
CA PRO A 276 -14.81 -4.62 -8.58
C PRO A 276 -15.03 -4.93 -10.07
N PRO A 277 -16.17 -4.53 -10.66
CA PRO A 277 -16.38 -4.69 -12.09
C PRO A 277 -15.21 -4.01 -12.80
N ILE A 278 -14.49 -4.80 -13.61
CA ILE A 278 -13.49 -4.29 -14.56
C ILE A 278 -14.22 -3.22 -15.36
N ALA A 279 -13.87 -1.95 -15.14
CA ALA A 279 -14.35 -0.87 -15.98
C ALA A 279 -13.80 -1.18 -17.39
N PRO A 280 -14.67 -1.43 -18.39
CA PRO A 280 -14.17 -1.62 -19.75
C PRO A 280 -13.51 -0.32 -20.21
N ASP A 281 -12.30 -0.45 -20.77
CA ASP A 281 -11.54 0.59 -21.46
C ASP A 281 -12.38 1.35 -22.51
#